data_AF-A0A9X2RSP2-F1
#
_entry.id   AF-A0A9X2RSP2-F1
#
_cell.length_a   1.000
_cell.length_b   1.000
_cell.length_c   1.000
_cell.angle_alpha   90.00
_cell.angle_beta   90.00
_cell.angle_gamma   90.00
#
_symmetry.space_group_name_H-M   'P 1'
#
loop_
_entity.id
_entity.type
_entity.pdbx_description
1 polymer ?
#
loop_
_entity_poly.entity_id
_entity_poly.type
_entity_poly.pdbx_seq_one_letter_code
_entity_poly.pdbx_strand_id
1 'polypeptide(L)' 'MHVRHRGAFAYVEGELADDERVKLMRLRYTGAVGRWGLALYYASSDRYEDSLLPTGSPTGTPADALDCACRLHLAAADI' A
#
# COMPACT_ATOMS: atom_id res chain seq x y z
N MET A 1 -3.21 -11.62 -4.08
CA MET A 1 -2.86 -10.18 -4.19
C MET A 1 -3.19 -9.71 -5.60
N HIS A 2 -3.89 -8.59 -5.71
CA HIS A 2 -4.30 -8.00 -6.99
C HIS A 2 -3.71 -6.61 -7.15
N VAL A 3 -3.32 -6.27 -8.37
CA VAL A 3 -2.76 -4.95 -8.69
C VAL A 3 -3.47 -4.36 -9.90
N ARG A 4 -3.99 -3.15 -9.74
CA ARG A 4 -4.62 -2.38 -10.83
C ARG A 4 -3.83 -1.10 -11.10
N HIS A 5 -3.53 -0.84 -12.37
CA HIS A 5 -2.79 0.34 -12.79
C HIS A 5 -3.72 1.44 -13.30
N ARG A 6 -3.41 2.71 -12.99
CA ARG A 6 -4.05 3.90 -13.57
C ARG A 6 -3.06 5.06 -13.60
N GLY A 7 -2.61 5.43 -14.79
CA GLY A 7 -1.58 6.46 -14.95
C GLY A 7 -0.31 6.12 -14.17
N ALA A 8 0.19 7.06 -13.38
CA ALA A 8 1.38 6.86 -12.54
C ALA A 8 1.11 6.02 -11.26
N PHE A 9 -0.10 5.49 -11.08
CA PHE A 9 -0.50 4.81 -9.86
C PHE A 9 -0.70 3.31 -10.04
N ALA A 10 -0.29 2.54 -9.03
CA ALA A 10 -0.65 1.14 -8.85
C ALA A 10 -1.45 0.99 -7.55
N TYR A 11 -2.64 0.41 -7.65
CA TYR A 11 -3.53 0.15 -6.52
C TYR A 11 -3.39 -1.33 -6.15
N VAL A 12 -3.10 -1.61 -4.88
CA VAL A 12 -2.82 -2.95 -4.39
C VAL A 12 -3.93 -3.39 -3.45
N GLU A 13 -4.46 -4.58 -3.71
CA GLU A 13 -5.54 -5.21 -2.95
C GLU A 13 -5.10 -6.60 -2.46
N GLY A 14 -5.48 -6.91 -1.22
CA GLY A 14 -5.40 -8.25 -0.65
C GLY A 14 -6.65 -9.06 -1.01
N GLU A 15 -6.52 -10.38 -1.05
CA GLU A 15 -7.65 -11.29 -1.19
C GLU A 15 -7.76 -12.07 0.12
N LEU A 16 -8.96 -12.10 0.69
CA LEU A 16 -9.29 -12.86 1.90
C LEU A 16 -9.76 -14.28 1.53
N ALA A 17 -9.93 -15.14 2.54
CA ALA A 17 -10.28 -16.55 2.34
C ALA A 17 -11.66 -16.79 1.70
N ASP A 18 -12.51 -15.77 1.67
CA ASP A 18 -13.85 -15.75 1.08
C ASP A 18 -13.90 -15.03 -0.28
N ASP A 19 -12.75 -14.87 -0.94
CA ASP A 19 -12.56 -14.11 -2.18
C ASP A 19 -12.87 -12.60 -2.06
N GLU A 20 -13.08 -12.07 -0.85
CA GLU A 20 -13.23 -10.63 -0.64
C GLU A 20 -11.92 -9.90 -0.94
N ARG A 21 -12.02 -8.77 -1.66
CA ARG A 21 -10.87 -7.92 -1.97
C ARG A 21 -10.84 -6.71 -1.05
N VAL A 22 -9.76 -6.58 -0.30
CA VAL A 22 -9.53 -5.45 0.61
C VAL A 22 -8.45 -4.52 0.05
N LYS A 23 -8.73 -3.22 0.06
CA LYS A 23 -7.77 -2.19 -0.36
C LYS A 23 -6.66 -2.07 0.68
N LEU A 24 -5.40 -2.19 0.23
CA LEU A 24 -4.24 -2.12 1.13
C LEU A 24 -3.51 -0.78 0.99
N MET A 25 -3.05 -0.48 -0.21
CA MET A 25 -2.22 0.69 -0.49
C MET A 25 -2.33 1.15 -1.95
N ARG A 26 -1.82 2.34 -2.21
CA ARG A 26 -1.59 2.88 -3.54
C ARG A 26 -0.13 3.32 -3.65
N LEU A 27 0.55 2.81 -4.67
CA LEU A 27 1.89 3.24 -5.04
C LEU A 27 1.83 4.32 -6.12
N ARG A 28 2.73 5.30 -6.05
CA ARG A 28 2.91 6.33 -7.09
C ARG A 28 4.31 6.23 -7.67
N TYR A 29 4.42 5.94 -8.97
CA TYR A 29 5.69 5.95 -9.68
C TYR A 29 6.22 7.38 -9.78
N THR A 30 7.46 7.61 -9.36
CA THR A 30 8.06 8.95 -9.39
C THR A 30 9.01 9.17 -10.59
N GLY A 31 9.02 8.27 -11.56
CA GLY A 31 9.93 8.35 -12.72
C GLY A 31 11.30 7.69 -12.52
N ALA A 32 11.55 7.06 -11.36
CA ALA A 32 12.78 6.34 -11.08
C ALA A 32 12.48 4.92 -10.58
N VAL A 33 13.23 3.96 -11.11
CA VAL A 33 13.15 2.55 -10.68
C VAL A 33 13.49 2.48 -9.18
N GLY A 34 12.67 1.74 -8.42
CA GLY A 34 12.85 1.59 -6.98
C GLY A 34 12.46 2.80 -6.12
N ARG A 35 11.93 3.88 -6.71
CA ARG A 35 11.44 5.04 -5.96
C ARG A 35 9.95 5.26 -6.21
N TRP A 36 9.15 4.79 -5.27
CA TRP A 36 7.69 4.87 -5.31
C TRP A 36 7.18 5.56 -4.05
N GLY A 37 6.24 6.48 -4.22
CA GLY A 37 5.49 7.02 -3.09
C GLY A 37 4.48 6.00 -2.58
N LEU A 38 4.30 5.93 -1.27
CA LEU A 38 3.33 5.06 -0.60
C LEU A 38 2.14 5.90 -0.11
N ALA A 39 0.93 5.42 -0.35
CA ALA A 39 -0.26 5.86 0.36
C ALA A 39 -1.02 4.65 0.92
N LEU A 40 -1.26 4.63 2.23
CA LEU A 40 -2.06 3.59 2.89
C LEU A 40 -3.55 3.85 2.70
N TYR A 41 -4.34 2.79 2.61
CA TYR A 41 -5.79 2.90 2.58
C TYR A 41 -6.36 2.97 4.00
N TYR A 42 -7.21 3.96 4.25
CA TYR A 42 -7.93 4.15 5.50
C TYR A 42 -9.42 3.86 5.30
N ALA A 43 -9.90 2.75 5.85
CA ALA A 43 -11.28 2.31 5.69
C ALA A 43 -12.30 3.28 6.31
N SER A 44 -11.92 3.99 7.38
CA SER A 44 -12.78 4.96 8.06
C SER A 44 -13.14 6.17 7.19
N SER A 45 -12.27 6.53 6.24
CA SER A 45 -12.44 7.70 5.36
C SER A 45 -12.58 7.33 3.87
N ASP A 46 -12.51 6.04 3.53
CA ASP A 46 -12.44 5.51 2.15
C ASP A 46 -11.41 6.26 1.28
N ARG A 47 -10.22 6.50 1.84
CA ARG A 47 -9.17 7.29 1.18
C ARG A 47 -7.82 6.62 1.23
N TYR A 48 -7.02 6.92 0.21
CA TYR A 48 -5.57 6.68 0.23
C TYR A 48 -4.88 7.93 0.73
N GLU A 49 -4.13 7.82 1.82
CA GLU A 49 -3.37 8.93 2.40
C GLU A 49 -1.87 8.65 2.32
N ASP A 50 -1.11 9.63 1.85
CA ASP A 50 0.34 9.50 1.70
C ASP A 50 0.99 9.17 3.05
N SER A 51 1.89 8.19 3.05
CA SER A 51 2.47 7.62 4.26
C SER A 51 3.98 7.48 4.13
N LEU A 52 4.68 7.52 5.26
CA LEU A 52 6.11 7.27 5.33
C LEU A 52 6.37 5.77 5.51
N LEU A 53 7.47 5.30 4.93
CA LEU A 53 8.00 3.98 5.24
C LEU A 53 8.53 3.94 6.69
N PRO A 54 8.74 2.75 7.28
CA PRO A 54 9.31 2.62 8.62
C PRO A 54 10.68 3.31 8.79
N THR A 55 11.39 3.50 7.68
CA THR A 55 12.65 4.27 7.60
C THR A 55 12.48 5.78 7.76
N GLY A 56 11.24 6.28 7.79
CA GLY A 56 10.89 7.70 7.72
C GLY A 56 10.92 8.27 6.29
N SER A 57 11.29 7.47 5.29
CA SER A 57 11.36 7.93 3.90
C SER A 57 9.96 8.04 3.27
N PRO A 58 9.66 9.09 2.50
CA PRO A 58 8.41 9.20 1.73
C PRO A 58 8.39 8.32 0.48
N THR A 59 9.52 7.68 0.15
CA THR A 59 9.66 6.83 -1.03
C THR A 59 10.53 5.61 -0.76
N GLY A 60 10.22 4.49 -1.41
CA GLY A 60 11.10 3.31 -1.44
C GLY A 60 10.69 2.36 -2.53
N THR A 61 11.14 1.11 -2.44
CA THR A 61 10.76 0.09 -3.40
C THR A 61 9.31 -0.34 -3.19
N PRO A 62 8.63 -0.89 -4.22
CA PRO A 62 7.32 -1.51 -4.04
C PRO A 62 7.30 -2.60 -2.96
N ALA A 63 8.42 -3.32 -2.78
CA ALA A 63 8.56 -4.33 -1.73
C ALA A 63 8.59 -3.70 -0.33
N ASP A 64 9.37 -2.63 -0.12
CA ASP A 64 9.38 -1.90 1.17
C ASP A 64 7.99 -1.40 1.56
N ALA A 65 7.24 -0.90 0.56
CA ALA A 65 5.88 -0.44 0.74
C ALA A 65 4.91 -1.58 1.08
N LEU A 66 5.06 -2.75 0.43
CA LEU A 66 4.29 -3.95 0.74
C LEU A 66 4.53 -4.42 2.18
N ASP A 67 5.80 -4.54 2.57
CA ASP A 67 6.18 -4.91 3.93
C ASP A 67 5.63 -3.93 4.96
N CYS A 68 5.62 -2.63 4.64
CA CYS A 68 5.06 -1.60 5.51
C CYS A 68 3.55 -1.79 5.72
N ALA A 69 2.76 -1.96 4.66
CA ALA A 69 1.32 -2.14 4.80
C ALA A 69 0.96 -3.48 5.47
N CYS A 70 1.67 -4.55 5.14
CA CYS A 70 1.47 -5.86 5.77
C CYS A 70 1.75 -5.80 7.27
N ARG A 71 2.81 -5.13 7.72
CA ARG A 71 3.06 -4.96 9.17
C ARG A 71 1.93 -4.21 9.86
N LEU A 72 1.38 -3.17 9.24
CA LEU A 72 0.26 -2.42 9.82
C LEU A 72 -1.00 -3.30 9.93
N HIS A 73 -1.32 -4.08 8.89
CA HIS A 73 -2.49 -4.97 8.93
C HIS A 73 -2.31 -6.16 9.87
N LEU A 74 -1.12 -6.77 9.91
CA LEU A 74 -0.83 -7.86 10.84
C LEU A 74 -0.81 -7.38 12.29
N ALA A 75 -0.29 -6.18 12.56
CA ALA A 75 -0.34 -5.60 13.90
C ALA A 75 -1.77 -5.22 14.33
N ALA A 76 -2.64 -4.88 13.38
CA ALA A 76 -4.05 -4.58 13.66
C ALA A 76 -4.91 -5.85 13.85
N ALA A 77 -4.50 -6.98 13.26
CA ALA A 77 -5.17 -8.26 13.38
C ALA A 77 -4.87 -9.02 14.70
N ASP A 78 -3.90 -8.55 15.48
CA ASP A 78 -3.50 -9.12 16.78
C ASP A 78 -4.27 -8.48 17.96
N ILE A 79 -5.53 -8.07 17.72
CA ILE A 79 -6.47 -7.50 18.71
C ILE A 79 -7.79 -8.26 18.67
#